data_AF-A0A0P0YX79-F1
#
_entry.id   AF-A0A0P0YX79-F1
#
_cell.length_a   1.000
_cell.length_b   1.000
_cell.length_c   1.000
_cell.angle_alpha   90.00
_cell.angle_beta   90.00
_cell.angle_gamma   90.00
#
_symmetry.space_group_name_H-M   'P 1'
#
loop_
_entity.id
_entity.type
_entity.pdbx_description
1 polymer ?
#
loop_
_entity_poly.entity_id
_entity_poly.type
_entity_poly.pdbx_seq_one_letter_code
_entity_poly.pdbx_strand_id
1 'polypeptide(L)'
;MRRIGIAGLIALAGITSAVAQDDPRDRALAAVNEEQSVVEALWSTYRTMWVSMRDDGSNRRGFAEYLCLVLNDYDLGEGSIRVRIFDAGAMARGEQREIGEATC
;
A
#
# COMPACT_ATOMS: atom_id res chain seq x y z
N MET A 1 -26.89 -52.90 -31.21
CA MET A 1 -27.13 -51.58 -31.84
C MET A 1 -27.65 -50.63 -30.77
N ARG A 2 -27.02 -49.44 -30.65
CA ARG A 2 -27.63 -48.10 -30.40
C ARG A 2 -28.71 -47.98 -29.29
N ARG A 3 -28.73 -47.02 -28.36
CA ARG A 3 -27.97 -45.79 -28.07
C ARG A 3 -28.84 -45.00 -27.04
N ILE A 4 -28.22 -44.15 -26.22
CA ILE A 4 -28.75 -42.87 -25.65
C ILE A 4 -29.76 -43.00 -24.48
N GLY A 5 -29.69 -42.26 -23.38
CA GLY A 5 -28.78 -41.19 -22.97
C GLY A 5 -29.45 -40.26 -21.94
N ILE A 6 -28.80 -40.11 -20.79
CA ILE A 6 -28.62 -38.95 -19.88
C ILE A 6 -29.64 -37.80 -19.97
N ALA A 7 -30.28 -37.48 -18.84
CA ALA A 7 -30.74 -36.13 -18.52
C ALA A 7 -30.17 -35.70 -17.15
N GLY A 8 -28.90 -35.30 -17.15
CA GLY A 8 -28.27 -34.63 -16.01
C GLY A 8 -28.52 -33.13 -16.13
N LEU A 9 -29.29 -32.57 -15.20
CA LEU A 9 -29.36 -31.12 -15.01
C LEU A 9 -28.00 -30.63 -14.50
N ILE A 10 -27.25 -29.94 -15.34
CA ILE A 10 -26.07 -29.18 -14.92
C ILE A 10 -26.57 -27.79 -14.49
N ALA A 11 -26.57 -27.54 -13.19
CA ALA A 11 -26.80 -26.21 -12.64
C ALA A 11 -25.62 -25.29 -13.02
N LEU A 12 -25.88 -24.23 -13.79
CA LEU A 12 -24.91 -23.16 -13.98
C LEU A 12 -24.80 -22.34 -12.68
N ALA A 13 -23.85 -22.70 -11.83
CA ALA A 13 -23.37 -21.78 -10.80
C ALA A 13 -22.59 -20.66 -11.49
N GLY A 14 -23.20 -19.47 -11.56
CA GLY A 14 -22.54 -18.27 -12.05
C GLY A 14 -21.35 -17.91 -11.17
N ILE A 15 -20.14 -18.01 -11.72
CA ILE A 15 -18.93 -17.52 -11.08
C ILE A 15 -18.97 -16.00 -11.20
N THR A 16 -19.41 -15.30 -10.16
CA THR A 16 -19.18 -13.86 -10.05
C THR A 16 -17.72 -13.67 -9.66
N SER A 17 -16.85 -13.48 -10.65
CA SER A 17 -15.49 -13.02 -10.39
C SER A 17 -15.57 -11.66 -9.72
N ALA A 18 -15.17 -11.58 -8.45
CA ALA A 18 -14.92 -10.31 -7.79
C ALA A 18 -13.78 -9.63 -8.57
N VAL A 19 -14.09 -8.56 -9.30
CA VAL A 19 -13.05 -7.72 -9.87
C VAL A 19 -12.36 -7.05 -8.69
N ALA A 20 -11.10 -7.40 -8.41
CA ALA A 20 -10.28 -6.60 -7.53
C ALA A 20 -10.21 -5.21 -8.18
N GLN A 21 -10.77 -4.21 -7.51
CA GLN A 21 -10.75 -2.84 -8.00
C GLN A 21 -9.29 -2.37 -7.96
N ASP A 22 -8.70 -2.09 -9.11
CA ASP A 22 -7.30 -1.63 -9.24
C ASP A 22 -7.20 -0.16 -8.79
N ASP A 23 -7.13 0.07 -7.48
CA ASP A 23 -6.93 1.41 -6.91
C ASP A 23 -5.43 1.78 -6.97
N PRO A 24 -5.05 2.90 -7.63
CA PRO A 24 -3.68 3.39 -7.63
C PRO A 24 -3.07 3.52 -6.22
N ARG A 25 -3.89 3.79 -5.19
CA ARG A 25 -3.45 3.86 -3.80
C ARG A 25 -3.01 2.53 -3.23
N ASP A 26 -3.68 1.45 -3.62
CA ASP A 26 -3.36 0.10 -3.16
C ASP A 26 -2.06 -0.36 -3.83
N ARG A 27 -1.89 -0.07 -5.13
CA ARG A 27 -0.64 -0.34 -5.85
C ARG A 27 0.53 0.47 -5.31
N ALA A 28 0.33 1.77 -5.07
CA ALA A 28 1.35 2.62 -4.47
C ALA A 28 1.72 2.16 -3.05
N LEU A 29 0.71 1.78 -2.25
CA LEU A 29 0.94 1.24 -0.91
C LEU A 29 1.74 -0.07 -0.95
N ALA A 30 1.44 -0.96 -1.90
CA ALA A 30 2.20 -2.19 -2.10
C ALA A 30 3.66 -1.88 -2.45
N ALA A 31 3.91 -0.97 -3.40
CA ALA A 31 5.26 -0.57 -3.79
C ALA A 31 6.06 0.03 -2.63
N VAL A 32 5.44 0.90 -1.82
CA VAL A 32 6.11 1.47 -0.63
C VAL A 32 6.43 0.38 0.41
N ASN A 33 5.56 -0.61 0.59
CA ASN A 33 5.81 -1.73 1.52
C ASN A 33 6.88 -2.72 1.00
N GLU A 34 7.19 -2.71 -0.30
CA GLU A 34 8.27 -3.52 -0.88
C GLU A 34 9.66 -2.89 -0.66
N GLU A 35 9.73 -1.62 -0.28
CA GLU A 35 10.99 -0.93 0.03
C GLU A 35 11.70 -1.55 1.24
N GLN A 36 12.96 -1.96 1.07
CA GLN A 36 13.70 -2.73 2.07
C GLN A 36 13.78 -2.09 3.47
N SER A 37 13.84 -0.75 3.52
CA SER A 37 13.94 -0.01 4.78
C SER A 37 12.60 0.26 5.46
N VAL A 38 11.48 -0.02 4.78
CA VAL A 38 10.13 0.13 5.31
C VAL A 38 9.78 -1.11 6.12
N VAL A 39 9.25 -0.88 7.33
CA VAL A 39 8.70 -1.94 8.18
C VAL A 39 7.23 -2.16 7.85
N GLU A 40 6.48 -1.06 7.74
CA GLU A 40 5.07 -1.03 7.38
C GLU A 40 4.71 0.38 6.90
N ALA A 41 3.87 0.47 5.88
CA ALA A 41 3.23 1.70 5.44
C ALA A 41 1.70 1.55 5.42
N LEU A 42 0.99 2.65 5.60
CA LEU A 42 -0.47 2.73 5.49
C LEU A 42 -0.94 4.13 5.11
N TRP A 43 -2.13 4.22 4.53
CA TRP A 43 -2.85 5.49 4.36
C TRP A 43 -3.57 5.84 5.67
N SER A 44 -3.07 6.83 6.41
CA SER A 44 -3.72 7.28 7.65
C SER A 44 -4.88 8.23 7.39
N THR A 45 -4.81 8.95 6.28
CA THR A 45 -5.92 9.73 5.71
C THR A 45 -5.84 9.67 4.18
N TYR A 46 -6.82 10.28 3.50
CA TYR A 46 -6.76 10.44 2.04
C TYR A 46 -5.51 11.20 1.57
N ARG A 47 -4.95 12.10 2.39
CA ARG A 47 -3.79 12.94 2.01
C ARG A 47 -2.54 12.66 2.84
N THR A 48 -2.51 11.57 3.58
CA THR A 48 -1.37 11.28 4.45
C THR A 48 -1.05 9.79 4.45
N MET A 49 0.18 9.48 4.09
CA MET A 49 0.77 8.16 4.26
C MET A 49 1.66 8.16 5.48
N TRP A 50 1.45 7.18 6.35
CA TRP A 50 2.37 6.88 7.44
C TRP A 50 3.26 5.73 7.03
N VAL A 51 4.54 5.87 7.33
CA VAL A 51 5.57 4.89 7.02
C VAL A 51 6.36 4.66 8.29
N SER A 52 6.55 3.41 8.68
CA SER A 52 7.37 3.05 9.82
C SER A 52 8.71 2.49 9.33
N MET A 53 9.80 2.94 9.95
CA MET A 53 11.16 2.53 9.64
C MET A 53 11.95 2.35 10.93
N ARG A 54 13.02 1.55 10.91
CA ARG A 54 13.96 1.53 12.04
C ARG A 54 14.80 2.81 12.04
N ASP A 55 14.81 3.51 13.16
CA ASP A 55 15.71 4.67 13.32
C ASP A 55 17.17 4.21 13.41
N ASP A 56 18.03 4.82 12.59
CA ASP A 56 19.48 4.63 12.60
C ASP A 56 20.23 5.93 12.98
N GLY A 57 19.51 6.96 13.41
CA GLY A 57 20.04 8.27 13.77
C GLY A 57 20.16 9.24 12.60
N SER A 58 19.87 8.83 11.36
CA SER A 58 19.79 9.72 10.21
C SER A 58 18.43 10.41 10.09
N ASN A 59 18.43 11.63 9.54
CA ASN A 59 17.18 12.31 9.18
C ASN A 59 16.55 11.61 7.95
N ARG A 60 15.29 11.20 8.06
CA ARG A 60 14.59 10.45 7.00
C ARG A 60 13.86 11.33 5.98
N ARG A 61 14.01 12.66 6.01
CA ARG A 61 13.40 13.57 5.04
C ARG A 61 13.73 13.18 3.59
N GLY A 62 14.99 12.84 3.29
CA GLY A 62 15.37 12.43 1.93
C GLY A 62 14.68 11.14 1.48
N PHE A 63 14.40 10.21 2.40
CA PHE A 63 13.60 9.03 2.08
C PHE A 63 12.12 9.39 1.87
N ALA A 64 11.56 10.33 2.66
CA ALA A 64 10.20 10.82 2.44
C ALA A 64 10.06 11.53 1.07
N GLU A 65 11.06 12.29 0.65
CA GLU A 65 11.13 12.90 -0.68
C GLU A 65 11.20 11.83 -1.79
N TYR A 66 12.00 10.77 -1.59
CA TYR A 66 12.03 9.62 -2.49
C TYR A 66 10.66 8.94 -2.62
N LEU A 67 9.97 8.71 -1.50
CA LEU A 67 8.64 8.12 -1.54
C LEU A 67 7.63 8.99 -2.30
N CYS A 68 7.80 10.30 -2.34
CA CYS A 68 6.99 11.15 -3.22
C CYS A 68 7.20 10.83 -4.71
N LEU A 69 8.43 10.48 -5.12
CA LEU A 69 8.69 10.03 -6.49
C LEU A 69 8.00 8.69 -6.76
N VAL A 70 8.07 7.75 -5.80
CA VAL A 70 7.35 6.47 -5.90
C VAL A 70 5.85 6.69 -6.04
N LEU A 71 5.25 7.55 -5.21
CA LEU A 71 3.82 7.88 -5.31
C LEU A 71 3.46 8.54 -6.65
N ASN A 72 4.37 9.33 -7.22
CA ASN A 72 4.16 9.97 -8.51
C ASN A 72 4.08 8.96 -9.67
N ASP A 73 4.78 7.82 -9.58
CA ASP A 73 4.67 6.74 -10.58
C ASP A 73 3.27 6.09 -10.61
N TYR A 74 2.43 6.37 -9.61
CA TYR A 74 1.04 5.92 -9.50
C TYR A 74 0.03 7.08 -9.60
N ASP A 75 0.42 8.22 -10.15
CA ASP A 75 -0.42 9.42 -10.29
C ASP A 75 -0.91 10.02 -8.95
N LEU A 76 -0.16 9.78 -7.85
CA LEU A 76 -0.50 10.26 -6.49
C LEU A 76 0.43 11.39 -5.99
N GLY A 77 1.27 11.97 -6.85
CA GLY A 77 2.31 12.93 -6.48
C GLY A 77 1.93 14.42 -6.50
N GLU A 78 0.70 14.80 -6.84
CA GLU A 78 0.35 16.21 -7.11
C GLU A 78 0.08 17.05 -5.84
N GLY A 79 1.13 17.53 -5.17
CA GLY A 79 1.10 18.75 -4.33
C GLY A 79 0.35 18.66 -3.01
N SER A 80 -0.17 17.49 -2.66
CA SER A 80 -1.17 17.35 -1.62
C SER A 80 -1.10 16.06 -0.81
N ILE A 81 -0.07 15.24 -0.99
CA ILE A 81 0.14 14.05 -0.15
C ILE A 81 1.30 14.29 0.80
N ARG A 82 1.04 14.11 2.09
CA ARG A 82 2.09 14.13 3.11
C ARG A 82 2.58 12.72 3.40
N VAL A 83 3.87 12.51 3.26
CA VAL A 83 4.56 11.30 3.72
C VAL A 83 5.17 11.61 5.08
N ARG A 84 4.81 10.83 6.11
CA ARG A 84 5.36 10.95 7.46
C ARG A 84 6.02 9.65 7.85
N ILE A 85 7.27 9.73 8.32
CA ILE A 85 8.08 8.59 8.70
C ILE A 85 8.20 8.55 10.21
N PHE A 86 7.81 7.43 10.80
CA PHE A 86 7.88 7.17 12.23
C PHE A 86 8.92 6.09 12.55
N ASP A 87 9.54 6.21 13.71
CA ASP A 87 10.38 5.15 14.25
C ASP A 87 9.52 3.96 14.71
N ALA A 88 9.66 2.83 14.02
CA ALA A 88 8.98 1.58 14.34
C ALA A 88 9.34 1.08 15.76
N GLY A 89 10.58 1.30 16.22
CA GLY A 89 11.02 0.92 17.56
C GLY A 89 10.32 1.74 18.65
N ALA A 90 10.13 3.05 18.42
CA ALA A 90 9.34 3.91 19.29
C ALA A 90 7.87 3.51 19.31
N MET A 91 7.28 3.21 18.16
CA MET A 91 5.89 2.75 18.07
C MET A 91 5.65 1.46 18.87
N ALA A 92 6.60 0.52 18.82
CA ALA A 92 6.53 -0.71 19.63
C ALA A 92 6.53 -0.45 21.15
N ARG A 93 7.01 0.71 21.60
CA ARG A 93 6.97 1.17 23.00
C ARG A 93 5.76 2.08 23.31
N GLY A 94 4.87 2.30 22.36
CA GLY A 94 3.73 3.21 22.51
C GLY A 94 4.07 4.70 22.30
N GLU A 95 5.24 5.00 21.74
CA GLU A 95 5.68 6.35 21.43
C GLU A 95 5.46 6.66 19.94
N GLN A 96 5.00 7.87 19.61
CA GLN A 96 4.96 8.37 18.23
C GLN A 96 6.13 9.31 18.00
N ARG A 97 7.25 8.79 17.51
CA ARG A 97 8.44 9.58 17.17
C ARG A 97 8.57 9.71 15.67
N GLU A 98 8.26 10.89 15.15
CA GLU A 98 8.51 11.23 13.75
C GLU A 98 10.01 11.47 13.52
N ILE A 99 10.54 10.88 12.45
CA ILE A 99 11.96 10.92 12.08
C ILE A 99 12.19 11.48 10.66
N GLY A 100 11.12 11.85 9.97
CA GLY A 100 11.16 12.52 8.68
C GLY A 100 9.77 12.78 8.12
N GLU A 101 9.65 13.79 7.27
CA GLU A 101 8.42 14.08 6.53
C GLU A 101 8.74 14.73 5.18
N ALA A 102 7.83 14.59 4.23
CA ALA A 102 7.82 15.32 2.97
C ALA A 102 6.39 15.60 2.54
N THR A 103 6.21 16.68 1.77
CA THR A 103 4.97 16.91 1.03
C THR A 103 5.28 16.71 -0.43
N CYS A 104 4.61 15.74 -1.04
CA CYS A 104 4.43 15.58 -2.46
C CYS A 104 3.36 16.59 -2.84
#